data_AF-A0A3A2J0N5-F1
#
_entry.id   AF-A0A3A2J0N5-F1
#
_cell.length_a   1.000
_cell.length_b   1.000
_cell.length_c   1.000
_cell.angle_alpha   90.00
_cell.angle_beta   90.00
_cell.angle_gamma   90.00
#
_symmetry.space_group_name_H-M   'P 1'
#
loop_
_entity.id
_entity.type
_entity.pdbx_description
1 polymer ?
#
loop_
_entity_poly.entity_id
_entity_poly.type
_entity_poly.pdbx_seq_one_letter_code
_entity_poly.pdbx_strand_id
1 'polypeptide(L)'
;MSITVYVPCDSSAVSLGADRIAAAITQEAQKRNISINLIRNGSRGLYWLEPLVEVVTDAGRMAYGPVQVSNVSALFDADFLHGGHHDLALGAIEELDYLKKQQRLTFARIGKTDPISLDDYLANDGYRGLSNALKQSQADIVKAVTDSGLRGRGGAAFPTGIKWNTVLNTPSEQKYIICNADEGDSGTFSDRMVMEGDPFVLIEGMTIAGLAVGANQGYIYLRVEYPHAHIALNAAIEKAYAAGYLGDDIQGSGKAFHLEVRLGAGAYICGEETSLMESLEG
;
A
#
# COMPACT_ATOMS: atom_id res chain seq x y z
N MET A 1 -18.85 21.02 10.88
CA MET A 1 -17.70 20.42 10.17
C MET A 1 -17.60 18.98 10.62
N SER A 2 -17.19 18.07 9.73
CA SER A 2 -17.07 16.64 10.07
C SER A 2 -15.68 16.38 10.65
N ILE A 3 -15.59 15.65 11.76
CA ILE A 3 -14.31 15.29 12.39
C ILE A 3 -13.79 14.01 11.74
N THR A 4 -12.55 14.02 11.25
CA THR A 4 -11.97 12.84 10.60
C THR A 4 -11.39 11.88 11.63
N VAL A 5 -11.84 10.63 11.58
CA VAL A 5 -11.37 9.52 12.41
C VAL A 5 -10.82 8.42 11.51
N TYR A 6 -9.70 7.83 11.88
CA TYR A 6 -9.03 6.76 11.16
C TYR A 6 -9.13 5.46 11.94
N VAL A 7 -9.55 4.39 11.28
CA VAL A 7 -9.57 3.03 11.84
C VAL A 7 -8.96 2.07 10.81
N PRO A 8 -7.84 1.41 11.10
CA PRO A 8 -7.14 0.63 10.10
C PRO A 8 -7.97 -0.51 9.47
N CYS A 9 -7.74 -0.80 8.19
CA CYS A 9 -8.30 -1.93 7.45
C CYS A 9 -7.27 -2.96 6.99
N ASP A 10 -6.01 -2.82 7.41
CA ASP A 10 -5.00 -3.87 7.27
C ASP A 10 -5.49 -5.16 7.96
N SER A 11 -5.22 -6.31 7.36
CA SER A 11 -5.70 -7.61 7.80
C SER A 11 -5.31 -7.96 9.24
N SER A 12 -4.16 -7.46 9.73
CA SER A 12 -3.76 -7.63 11.13
C SER A 12 -4.67 -6.84 12.07
N ALA A 13 -4.98 -5.58 11.74
CA ALA A 13 -5.93 -4.78 12.50
C ALA A 13 -7.36 -5.35 12.43
N VAL A 14 -7.79 -5.82 11.26
CA VAL A 14 -9.08 -6.48 11.06
C VAL A 14 -9.18 -7.75 11.93
N SER A 15 -8.13 -8.57 11.98
CA SER A 15 -8.08 -9.77 12.83
C SER A 15 -8.21 -9.46 14.32
N LEU A 16 -7.80 -8.26 14.75
CA LEU A 16 -7.95 -7.76 16.11
C LEU A 16 -9.27 -7.01 16.35
N GLY A 17 -10.15 -6.95 15.35
CA GLY A 17 -11.51 -6.43 15.46
C GLY A 17 -11.71 -4.99 14.97
N ALA A 18 -10.81 -4.44 14.16
CA ALA A 18 -10.91 -3.07 13.65
C ALA A 18 -12.25 -2.77 12.94
N ASP A 19 -12.83 -3.72 12.19
CA ASP A 19 -14.15 -3.53 11.56
C ASP A 19 -15.27 -3.31 12.57
N ARG A 20 -15.26 -4.07 13.67
CA ARG A 20 -16.24 -3.91 14.75
C ARG A 20 -16.06 -2.58 15.46
N ILE A 21 -14.83 -2.10 15.59
CA ILE A 21 -14.52 -0.79 16.19
C ILE A 21 -14.98 0.34 15.27
N ALA A 22 -14.72 0.26 13.96
CA ALA A 22 -15.20 1.25 13.00
C ALA A 22 -16.74 1.36 13.01
N ALA A 23 -17.43 0.21 13.06
CA ALA A 23 -18.88 0.16 13.19
C ALA A 23 -19.36 0.77 14.52
N ALA A 24 -18.72 0.43 15.64
CA ALA A 24 -19.06 0.96 16.96
C ALA A 24 -18.84 2.48 17.06
N ILE A 25 -17.73 3.01 16.52
CA ILE A 25 -17.46 4.45 16.47
C ILE A 25 -18.55 5.16 15.65
N THR A 26 -18.91 4.61 14.49
CA THR A 26 -19.97 5.18 13.64
C THR A 26 -21.33 5.22 14.37
N GLN A 27 -21.69 4.12 15.04
CA GLN A 27 -22.95 4.03 15.80
C GLN A 27 -22.97 4.98 17.00
N GLU A 28 -21.87 5.09 17.74
CA GLU A 28 -21.79 5.99 18.90
C GLU A 28 -21.83 7.46 18.46
N ALA A 29 -21.16 7.82 17.36
CA ALA A 29 -21.27 9.16 16.77
C ALA A 29 -22.71 9.50 16.37
N GLN A 30 -23.42 8.58 15.71
CA GLN A 30 -24.83 8.75 15.35
C GLN A 30 -25.71 8.94 16.58
N LYS A 31 -25.55 8.10 17.61
CA LYS A 31 -26.28 8.20 18.88
C LYS A 31 -26.10 9.56 19.57
N ARG A 32 -24.90 10.14 19.45
CA ARG A 32 -24.55 11.45 20.01
C ARG A 32 -24.83 12.63 19.06
N ASN A 33 -25.39 12.38 17.86
CA ASN A 33 -25.60 13.37 16.81
C ASN A 33 -24.32 14.13 16.40
N ILE A 34 -23.18 13.42 16.34
CA ILE A 34 -21.88 13.98 15.94
C ILE A 34 -21.58 13.54 14.51
N SER A 35 -21.21 14.50 13.66
CA SER A 35 -20.75 14.23 12.29
C SER A 35 -19.28 13.83 12.29
N ILE A 36 -18.98 12.62 11.83
CA ILE A 36 -17.62 12.14 11.61
C ILE A 36 -17.39 11.72 10.16
N ASN A 37 -16.15 11.84 9.70
CA ASN A 37 -15.66 11.25 8.47
C ASN A 37 -14.75 10.08 8.86
N LEU A 38 -15.26 8.85 8.79
CA LEU A 38 -14.49 7.67 9.16
C LEU A 38 -13.72 7.14 7.95
N ILE A 39 -12.39 7.21 8.02
CA ILE A 39 -11.49 6.71 7.00
C ILE A 39 -10.93 5.36 7.43
N ARG A 40 -10.93 4.40 6.51
CA ARG A 40 -10.30 3.10 6.69
C ARG A 40 -8.88 3.15 6.11
N ASN A 41 -7.91 3.55 6.94
CA ASN A 41 -6.50 3.66 6.53
C ASN A 41 -5.77 2.30 6.55
N GLY A 42 -4.57 2.24 5.98
CA GLY A 42 -3.64 1.13 6.27
C GLY A 42 -3.21 1.09 7.74
N SER A 43 -2.49 0.04 8.16
CA SER A 43 -1.84 0.05 9.48
C SER A 43 -0.60 0.92 9.48
N ARG A 44 -0.30 1.56 10.62
CA ARG A 44 0.99 2.23 10.86
C ARG A 44 2.16 1.24 11.04
N GLY A 45 1.88 -0.04 11.29
CA GLY A 45 2.86 -1.10 11.54
C GLY A 45 3.21 -1.32 13.02
N LEU A 46 2.50 -0.70 13.96
CA LEU A 46 2.69 -0.88 15.40
C LEU A 46 1.70 -1.92 15.92
N TYR A 47 1.85 -3.18 15.52
CA TYR A 47 0.82 -4.19 15.73
C TYR A 47 0.47 -4.49 17.20
N TRP A 48 1.33 -4.12 18.17
CA TRP A 48 0.99 -4.20 19.60
C TRP A 48 0.01 -3.11 20.06
N LEU A 49 -0.22 -2.08 19.25
CA LEU A 49 -1.18 -1.00 19.48
C LEU A 49 -2.41 -1.11 18.58
N GLU A 50 -2.45 -2.09 17.68
CA GLU A 50 -3.63 -2.30 16.83
C GLU A 50 -4.77 -2.96 17.64
N PRO A 51 -6.05 -2.60 17.39
CA PRO A 51 -6.52 -1.57 16.47
C PRO A 51 -6.20 -0.14 16.97
N LEU A 52 -5.45 0.60 16.16
CA LEU A 52 -4.93 1.92 16.47
C LEU A 52 -5.86 2.98 15.86
N VAL A 53 -6.71 3.59 16.67
CA VAL A 53 -7.62 4.65 16.23
C VAL A 53 -6.85 5.97 16.22
N GLU A 54 -6.96 6.72 15.13
CA GLU A 54 -6.42 8.08 15.07
C GLU A 54 -7.52 9.10 14.79
N VAL A 55 -7.31 10.35 15.20
CA VAL A 55 -8.27 11.43 15.00
C VAL A 55 -7.53 12.70 14.60
N VAL A 56 -8.09 13.43 13.64
CA VAL A 56 -7.55 14.73 13.21
C VAL A 56 -7.96 15.81 14.21
N THR A 57 -6.97 16.50 14.75
CA THR A 57 -7.13 17.66 15.64
C THR A 57 -6.32 18.85 15.10
N ASP A 58 -6.44 20.01 15.73
CA ASP A 58 -5.62 21.19 15.39
C ASP A 58 -4.11 20.95 15.62
N ALA A 59 -3.74 20.02 16.50
CA ALA A 59 -2.36 19.62 16.76
C ALA A 59 -1.85 18.50 15.82
N GLY A 60 -2.67 18.08 14.86
CA GLY A 60 -2.39 16.93 13.98
C GLY A 60 -3.15 15.67 14.39
N ARG A 61 -2.67 14.51 13.94
CA ARG A 61 -3.29 13.21 14.22
C ARG A 61 -2.92 12.69 15.61
N MET A 62 -3.92 12.58 16.47
CA MET A 62 -3.79 12.00 17.81
C MET A 62 -4.16 10.53 17.78
N ALA A 63 -3.42 9.68 18.49
CA ALA A 63 -3.58 8.23 18.44
C ALA A 63 -4.10 7.65 19.76
N TYR A 64 -4.92 6.60 19.64
CA TYR A 64 -5.50 5.83 20.73
C TYR A 64 -5.36 4.34 20.42
N GLY A 65 -4.75 3.56 21.32
CA GLY A 65 -4.58 2.13 21.07
C GLY A 65 -3.93 1.35 22.22
N PRO A 66 -4.13 0.02 22.27
CA PRO A 66 -5.05 -0.75 21.42
C PRO A 66 -6.51 -0.57 21.85
N VAL A 67 -7.38 -0.20 20.90
CA VAL A 67 -8.80 0.04 21.17
C VAL A 67 -9.59 -1.26 21.09
N GLN A 68 -10.52 -1.46 22.01
CA GLN A 68 -11.57 -2.49 21.92
C GLN A 68 -12.93 -1.84 21.77
N VAL A 69 -13.92 -2.62 21.29
CA VAL A 69 -15.32 -2.15 21.14
C VAL A 69 -15.87 -1.61 22.47
N SER A 70 -15.52 -2.22 23.60
CA SER A 70 -15.93 -1.78 24.95
C SER A 70 -15.36 -0.42 25.35
N ASN A 71 -14.27 0.05 24.73
CA ASN A 71 -13.67 1.35 25.03
C ASN A 71 -14.36 2.50 24.27
N VAL A 72 -15.13 2.22 23.22
CA VAL A 72 -15.65 3.25 22.31
C VAL A 72 -16.48 4.30 23.06
N SER A 73 -17.47 3.90 23.87
CA SER A 73 -18.26 4.87 24.63
C SER A 73 -17.40 5.74 25.55
N ALA A 74 -16.42 5.14 26.24
CA ALA A 74 -15.52 5.86 27.15
C ALA A 74 -14.58 6.83 26.40
N LEU A 75 -14.15 6.50 25.18
CA LEU A 75 -13.40 7.41 24.32
C LEU A 75 -14.23 8.65 23.98
N PHE A 76 -15.50 8.47 23.58
CA PHE A 76 -16.39 9.60 23.33
C PHE A 76 -16.67 10.43 24.59
N ASP A 77 -16.80 9.80 25.77
CA ASP A 77 -16.95 10.50 27.05
C ASP A 77 -15.71 11.32 27.42
N ALA A 78 -14.53 10.83 27.02
CA ALA A 78 -13.24 11.50 27.18
C ALA A 78 -12.93 12.55 26.10
N ASP A 79 -13.88 12.85 25.21
CA ASP A 79 -13.73 13.78 24.09
C ASP A 79 -12.53 13.46 23.18
N PHE A 80 -12.33 12.16 22.88
CA PHE A 80 -11.23 11.74 22.01
C PHE A 80 -11.30 12.42 20.63
N LEU A 81 -12.48 12.83 20.17
CA LEU A 81 -12.68 13.51 18.89
C LEU A 81 -11.90 14.83 18.77
N HIS A 82 -11.51 15.43 19.90
CA HIS A 82 -10.68 16.64 19.95
C HIS A 82 -9.33 16.38 20.64
N GLY A 83 -8.89 15.12 20.72
CA GLY A 83 -7.62 14.76 21.34
C GLY A 83 -7.68 14.68 22.88
N GLY A 84 -8.87 14.48 23.45
CA GLY A 84 -9.05 14.38 24.89
C GLY A 84 -8.29 13.22 25.55
N HIS A 85 -8.02 13.37 26.85
CA HIS A 85 -7.22 12.43 27.63
C HIS A 85 -7.99 11.15 27.93
N HIS A 86 -7.40 10.00 27.60
CA HIS A 86 -7.90 8.65 27.91
C HIS A 86 -6.70 7.76 28.24
N ASP A 87 -6.90 6.67 28.99
CA ASP A 87 -5.81 5.72 29.33
C ASP A 87 -5.15 5.06 28.10
N LEU A 88 -5.85 5.10 26.96
CA LEU A 88 -5.36 4.62 25.67
C LEU A 88 -4.73 5.72 24.81
N ALA A 89 -4.73 6.98 25.25
CA ALA A 89 -4.18 8.09 24.49
C ALA A 89 -2.65 7.97 24.42
N LEU A 90 -2.12 8.03 23.21
CA LEU A 90 -0.69 7.88 22.91
C LEU A 90 -0.03 9.22 22.54
N GLY A 91 -0.83 10.27 22.36
CA GLY A 91 -0.37 11.57 21.87
C GLY A 91 -0.36 11.65 20.35
N ALA A 92 0.47 12.54 19.81
CA ALA A 92 0.62 12.72 18.36
C ALA A 92 1.29 11.49 17.74
N ILE A 93 0.65 10.88 16.74
CA ILE A 93 1.10 9.63 16.13
C ILE A 93 2.54 9.68 15.58
N GLU A 94 2.90 10.79 14.92
CA GLU A 94 4.22 10.98 14.31
C GLU A 94 5.32 11.21 15.37
N GLU A 95 4.93 11.55 16.60
CA GLU A 95 5.86 11.77 17.72
C GLU A 95 6.16 10.50 18.51
N LEU A 96 5.47 9.40 18.22
CA LEU A 96 5.80 8.11 18.82
C LEU A 96 7.21 7.71 18.42
N ASP A 97 8.06 7.47 19.42
CA ASP A 97 9.49 7.19 19.27
C ASP A 97 9.78 6.09 18.24
N TYR A 98 8.93 5.06 18.17
CA TYR A 98 9.04 3.96 17.20
C TYR A 98 8.87 4.40 15.76
N LEU A 99 7.97 5.34 15.47
CA LEU A 99 7.74 5.89 14.13
C LEU A 99 8.73 6.99 13.80
N LYS A 100 8.92 7.93 14.73
CA LYS A 100 9.76 9.11 14.56
C LYS A 100 11.21 8.80 14.18
N LYS A 101 11.72 7.66 14.64
CA LYS A 101 13.11 7.21 14.40
C LYS A 101 13.30 6.41 13.11
N GLN A 102 12.26 6.21 12.28
CA GLN A 102 12.35 5.45 11.03
C GLN A 102 12.67 6.33 9.82
N GLN A 103 13.37 5.77 8.82
CA GLN A 103 13.43 6.32 7.47
C GLN A 103 12.41 5.64 6.55
N ARG A 104 11.15 6.07 6.61
CA ARG A 104 10.06 5.49 5.80
C ARG A 104 10.05 6.02 4.37
N LEU A 105 11.03 5.58 3.55
CA LEU A 105 11.08 5.95 2.13
C LEU A 105 9.98 5.26 1.32
N THR A 106 9.97 3.92 1.31
CA THR A 106 8.91 3.14 0.64
C THR A 106 7.59 3.19 1.41
N PHE A 107 7.65 3.19 2.73
CA PHE A 107 6.49 3.12 3.62
C PHE A 107 5.93 4.50 3.99
N ALA A 108 6.24 5.54 3.21
CA ALA A 108 5.98 6.95 3.55
C ALA A 108 4.48 7.25 3.80
N ARG A 109 3.59 6.60 3.04
CA ARG A 109 2.13 6.75 3.10
C ARG A 109 1.41 5.68 3.90
N ILE A 110 2.01 4.50 4.08
CA ILE A 110 1.36 3.37 4.75
C ILE A 110 0.89 3.78 6.15
N GLY A 111 -0.42 3.68 6.36
CA GLY A 111 -1.12 4.08 7.58
C GLY A 111 -1.56 5.54 7.66
N LYS A 112 -1.17 6.38 6.70
CA LYS A 112 -1.63 7.78 6.60
C LYS A 112 -2.87 7.91 5.73
N THR A 113 -2.91 7.20 4.62
CA THR A 113 -3.94 7.33 3.57
C THR A 113 -5.01 6.24 3.68
N ASP A 114 -6.18 6.49 3.09
CA ASP A 114 -7.05 5.41 2.61
C ASP A 114 -6.30 4.67 1.49
N PRO A 115 -6.00 3.35 1.64
CA PRO A 115 -5.18 2.62 0.68
C PRO A 115 -5.75 2.59 -0.74
N ILE A 116 -7.07 2.69 -0.89
CA ILE A 116 -7.73 2.65 -2.20
C ILE A 116 -8.21 4.03 -2.65
N SER A 117 -7.91 5.11 -1.94
CA SER A 117 -8.18 6.48 -2.40
C SER A 117 -7.07 6.95 -3.35
N LEU A 118 -7.40 7.08 -4.63
CA LEU A 118 -6.48 7.66 -5.61
C LEU A 118 -6.15 9.12 -5.27
N ASP A 119 -7.13 9.88 -4.78
CA ASP A 119 -6.94 11.28 -4.37
C ASP A 119 -5.95 11.39 -3.21
N ASP A 120 -6.05 10.51 -2.21
CA ASP A 120 -5.07 10.46 -1.11
C ASP A 120 -3.67 10.13 -1.63
N TYR A 121 -3.56 9.17 -2.56
CA TYR A 121 -2.29 8.80 -3.16
C TYR A 121 -1.64 9.99 -3.88
N LEU A 122 -2.41 10.69 -4.73
CA LEU A 122 -1.97 11.88 -5.47
C LEU A 122 -1.59 13.04 -4.55
N ALA A 123 -2.38 13.27 -3.49
CA ALA A 123 -2.10 14.32 -2.51
C ALA A 123 -0.80 14.07 -1.71
N ASN A 124 -0.29 12.82 -1.71
CA ASN A 124 0.91 12.40 -0.99
C ASN A 124 2.02 11.93 -1.94
N ASP A 125 2.30 12.73 -2.98
CA ASP A 125 3.36 12.53 -3.99
C ASP A 125 3.19 11.32 -4.92
N GLY A 126 2.03 10.65 -4.89
CA GLY A 126 1.72 9.54 -5.78
C GLY A 126 1.77 9.93 -7.26
N TYR A 127 2.26 9.04 -8.11
CA TYR A 127 2.43 9.22 -9.55
C TYR A 127 3.38 10.34 -9.99
N ARG A 128 4.07 11.00 -9.05
CA ARG A 128 5.16 11.93 -9.38
C ARG A 128 6.32 11.20 -10.07
N GLY A 129 6.62 9.97 -9.65
CA GLY A 129 7.66 9.14 -10.26
C GLY A 129 7.28 8.75 -11.69
N LEU A 130 6.06 8.27 -11.88
CA LEU A 130 5.53 7.92 -13.20
C LEU A 130 5.51 9.11 -14.15
N SER A 131 5.00 10.26 -13.70
CA SER A 131 4.94 11.50 -14.49
C SER A 131 6.32 11.95 -14.98
N ASN A 132 7.37 11.66 -14.21
CA ASN A 132 8.76 11.92 -14.62
C ASN A 132 9.27 10.84 -15.58
N ALA A 133 9.01 9.56 -15.30
CA ALA A 133 9.43 8.45 -16.14
C ALA A 133 8.85 8.52 -17.57
N LEU A 134 7.59 8.95 -17.71
CA LEU A 134 6.95 9.14 -19.03
C LEU A 134 7.66 10.16 -19.94
N LYS A 135 8.48 11.05 -19.36
CA LYS A 135 9.25 12.07 -20.09
C LYS A 135 10.69 11.65 -20.36
N GLN A 136 11.09 10.47 -19.91
CA GLN A 136 12.45 9.95 -20.01
C GLN A 136 12.55 8.88 -21.08
N SER A 137 13.78 8.66 -21.58
CA SER A 137 14.05 7.47 -22.38
C SER A 137 14.10 6.23 -21.49
N GLN A 138 13.91 5.05 -22.07
CA GLN A 138 14.04 3.77 -21.37
C GLN A 138 15.39 3.62 -20.67
N ALA A 139 16.46 4.02 -21.37
CA ALA A 139 17.82 3.99 -20.85
C ALA A 139 18.01 4.94 -19.65
N ASP A 140 17.39 6.12 -19.67
CA ASP A 140 17.47 7.07 -18.55
C ASP A 140 16.76 6.54 -17.30
N ILE A 141 15.62 5.87 -17.46
CA ILE A 141 14.91 5.25 -16.33
C ILE A 141 15.77 4.12 -15.71
N VAL A 142 16.32 3.24 -16.56
CA VAL A 142 17.24 2.16 -16.10
C VAL A 142 18.47 2.75 -15.42
N LYS A 143 19.03 3.83 -15.96
CA LYS A 143 20.17 4.53 -15.36
C LYS A 143 19.81 5.12 -14.00
N ALA A 144 18.66 5.79 -13.87
CA ALA A 144 18.21 6.35 -12.60
C ALA A 144 18.08 5.28 -11.50
N VAL A 145 17.53 4.10 -11.84
CA VAL A 145 17.46 2.97 -10.89
C VAL A 145 18.84 2.39 -10.59
N THR A 146 19.73 2.32 -11.57
CA THR A 146 21.12 1.88 -11.37
C THR A 146 21.86 2.81 -10.42
N ASP A 147 21.79 4.12 -10.66
CA ASP A 147 22.46 5.16 -9.87
C ASP A 147 21.92 5.25 -8.44
N SER A 148 20.66 4.85 -8.21
CA SER A 148 20.08 4.77 -6.86
C SER A 148 20.73 3.69 -5.97
N GLY A 149 21.44 2.72 -6.57
CA GLY A 149 22.01 1.59 -5.85
C GLY A 149 20.97 0.56 -5.38
N LEU A 150 19.74 0.58 -5.93
CA LEU A 150 18.69 -0.37 -5.55
C LEU A 150 19.12 -1.82 -5.84
N ARG A 151 18.90 -2.66 -4.85
CA ARG A 151 19.12 -4.11 -4.90
C ARG A 151 17.80 -4.84 -4.63
N GLY A 152 17.65 -6.04 -5.18
CA GLY A 152 16.49 -6.89 -4.97
C GLY A 152 16.17 -7.10 -3.49
N ARG A 153 14.91 -6.86 -3.11
CA ARG A 153 14.47 -6.92 -1.71
C ARG A 153 13.93 -8.29 -1.28
N GLY A 154 13.71 -9.21 -2.21
CA GLY A 154 13.40 -10.63 -1.93
C GLY A 154 14.58 -11.49 -1.49
N GLY A 155 15.59 -10.91 -0.82
CA GLY A 155 16.73 -11.66 -0.24
C GLY A 155 18.00 -11.73 -1.10
N ALA A 156 17.91 -12.09 -2.39
CA ALA A 156 19.10 -12.29 -3.24
C ALA A 156 19.96 -11.02 -3.47
N ALA A 157 19.36 -9.84 -3.27
CA ALA A 157 20.02 -8.55 -3.34
C ALA A 157 20.84 -8.32 -4.63
N PHE A 158 20.36 -8.86 -5.75
CA PHE A 158 20.92 -8.58 -7.08
C PHE A 158 20.62 -7.12 -7.47
N PRO A 159 21.56 -6.38 -8.10
CA PRO A 159 21.32 -4.99 -8.49
C PRO A 159 20.16 -4.85 -9.48
N THR A 160 19.13 -4.09 -9.09
CA THR A 160 17.88 -3.99 -9.85
C THR A 160 18.10 -3.34 -11.22
N GLY A 161 18.92 -2.29 -11.28
CA GLY A 161 19.25 -1.61 -12.53
C GLY A 161 19.97 -2.51 -13.53
N ILE A 162 20.83 -3.41 -13.07
CA ILE A 162 21.50 -4.40 -13.94
C ILE A 162 20.47 -5.40 -14.48
N LYS A 163 19.55 -5.91 -13.64
CA LYS A 163 18.47 -6.81 -14.09
C LYS A 163 17.63 -6.14 -15.18
N TRP A 164 17.24 -4.88 -14.98
CA TRP A 164 16.45 -4.14 -15.96
C TRP A 164 17.22 -3.86 -17.24
N ASN A 165 18.51 -3.53 -17.15
CA ASN A 165 19.35 -3.31 -18.33
C ASN A 165 19.46 -4.58 -19.21
N THR A 166 19.53 -5.77 -18.60
CA THR A 166 19.50 -7.03 -19.35
C THR A 166 18.18 -7.21 -20.11
N VAL A 167 17.04 -6.98 -19.46
CA VAL A 167 15.71 -7.10 -20.08
C VAL A 167 15.51 -6.06 -21.18
N LEU A 168 15.92 -4.81 -20.95
CA LEU A 168 15.85 -3.73 -21.94
C LEU A 168 16.60 -4.12 -23.23
N ASN A 169 17.82 -4.65 -23.11
CA ASN A 169 18.66 -5.00 -24.25
C ASN A 169 18.34 -6.35 -24.90
N THR A 170 17.47 -7.16 -24.30
CA THR A 170 17.02 -8.42 -24.90
C THR A 170 16.03 -8.14 -26.04
N PRO A 171 16.30 -8.57 -27.29
CA PRO A 171 15.35 -8.39 -28.40
C PRO A 171 14.14 -9.30 -28.21
N SER A 172 12.96 -8.70 -28.11
CA SER A 172 11.67 -9.39 -28.09
C SER A 172 10.57 -8.39 -28.44
N GLU A 173 9.55 -8.82 -29.17
CA GLU A 173 8.34 -8.01 -29.43
C GLU A 173 7.50 -7.85 -28.16
N GLN A 174 7.50 -8.88 -27.31
CA GLN A 174 6.75 -8.90 -26.06
C GLN A 174 7.68 -9.07 -24.86
N LYS A 175 7.48 -8.24 -23.84
CA LYS A 175 8.18 -8.31 -22.56
C LYS A 175 7.18 -8.16 -21.43
N TYR A 176 7.51 -8.69 -20.26
CA TYR A 176 6.62 -8.72 -19.11
C TYR A 176 7.29 -8.15 -17.86
N ILE A 177 6.46 -7.60 -16.97
CA ILE A 177 6.85 -7.29 -15.59
C ILE A 177 6.13 -8.25 -14.66
N ILE A 178 6.87 -9.07 -13.93
CA ILE A 178 6.29 -9.97 -12.94
C ILE A 178 6.68 -9.47 -11.54
N CYS A 179 5.67 -9.16 -10.73
CA CYS A 179 5.84 -8.93 -9.30
C CYS A 179 5.64 -10.27 -8.58
N ASN A 180 6.69 -10.71 -7.89
CA ASN A 180 6.62 -11.83 -6.96
C ASN A 180 6.07 -11.32 -5.63
N ALA A 181 4.81 -11.65 -5.35
CA ALA A 181 4.10 -11.32 -4.11
C ALA A 181 3.67 -12.60 -3.37
N ASP A 182 4.51 -13.63 -3.43
CA ASP A 182 4.25 -14.89 -2.73
C ASP A 182 4.55 -14.80 -1.23
N GLU A 183 5.45 -13.90 -0.79
CA GLU A 183 5.86 -13.62 0.61
C GLU A 183 5.63 -14.81 1.57
N GLY A 184 6.18 -15.98 1.19
CA GLY A 184 5.88 -17.26 1.84
C GLY A 184 6.64 -17.49 3.15
N ASP A 185 7.68 -16.70 3.39
CA ASP A 185 8.51 -16.77 4.59
C ASP A 185 7.72 -16.44 5.87
N SER A 186 7.95 -17.20 6.94
CA SER A 186 7.37 -16.86 8.23
C SER A 186 8.04 -15.62 8.80
N GLY A 187 7.24 -14.67 9.30
CA GLY A 187 7.75 -13.43 9.92
C GLY A 187 7.92 -12.27 8.95
N THR A 188 7.65 -12.45 7.66
CA THR A 188 7.56 -11.36 6.68
C THR A 188 6.11 -10.94 6.47
N PHE A 189 5.92 -9.64 6.27
CA PHE A 189 4.62 -9.02 6.01
C PHE A 189 4.78 -7.64 5.36
N SER A 190 5.98 -7.29 4.89
CA SER A 190 6.23 -5.98 4.29
C SER A 190 5.52 -5.87 2.95
N ASP A 191 5.51 -6.95 2.18
CA ASP A 191 4.85 -6.96 0.87
C ASP A 191 3.34 -6.92 1.07
N ARG A 192 2.83 -7.72 2.01
CA ARG A 192 1.43 -7.64 2.47
C ARG A 192 1.03 -6.20 2.83
N MET A 193 1.84 -5.52 3.65
CA MET A 193 1.56 -4.14 4.07
C MET A 193 1.54 -3.14 2.91
N VAL A 194 2.41 -3.32 1.90
CA VAL A 194 2.39 -2.47 0.69
C VAL A 194 1.10 -2.71 -0.10
N MET A 195 0.77 -3.98 -0.35
CA MET A 195 -0.39 -4.35 -1.17
C MET A 195 -1.72 -3.99 -0.51
N GLU A 196 -1.81 -4.08 0.82
CA GLU A 196 -3.02 -3.71 1.58
C GLU A 196 -3.07 -2.22 1.92
N GLY A 197 -1.92 -1.58 2.14
CA GLY A 197 -1.83 -0.25 2.75
C GLY A 197 -1.46 0.90 1.80
N ASP A 198 -0.83 0.61 0.65
CA ASP A 198 -0.46 1.60 -0.38
C ASP A 198 -0.36 0.94 -1.79
N PRO A 199 -1.39 0.20 -2.26
CA PRO A 199 -1.30 -0.61 -3.49
C PRO A 199 -0.89 0.18 -4.74
N PHE A 200 -1.25 1.47 -4.82
CA PHE A 200 -0.86 2.33 -5.94
C PHE A 200 0.65 2.48 -6.09
N VAL A 201 1.46 2.37 -5.02
CA VAL A 201 2.92 2.45 -5.13
C VAL A 201 3.51 1.24 -5.85
N LEU A 202 2.91 0.07 -5.68
CA LEU A 202 3.30 -1.13 -6.42
C LEU A 202 2.91 -0.99 -7.89
N ILE A 203 1.69 -0.54 -8.15
CA ILE A 203 1.19 -0.30 -9.51
C ILE A 203 2.07 0.73 -10.24
N GLU A 204 2.38 1.86 -9.60
CA GLU A 204 3.28 2.88 -10.12
C GLU A 204 4.67 2.31 -10.40
N GLY A 205 5.25 1.56 -9.45
CA GLY A 205 6.57 0.95 -9.61
C GLY A 205 6.63 -0.05 -10.78
N MET A 206 5.60 -0.89 -10.93
CA MET A 206 5.49 -1.84 -12.05
C MET A 206 5.31 -1.12 -13.39
N THR A 207 4.54 -0.04 -13.42
CA THR A 207 4.37 0.78 -14.62
C THR A 207 5.68 1.42 -15.03
N ILE A 208 6.43 2.01 -14.08
CA ILE A 208 7.76 2.57 -14.34
C ILE A 208 8.72 1.49 -14.84
N ALA A 209 8.69 0.29 -14.26
CA ALA A 209 9.49 -0.84 -14.73
C ALA A 209 9.12 -1.24 -16.17
N GLY A 210 7.82 -1.28 -16.49
CA GLY A 210 7.31 -1.57 -17.83
C GLY A 210 7.82 -0.57 -18.87
N LEU A 211 7.71 0.73 -18.55
CA LEU A 211 8.27 1.81 -19.36
C LEU A 211 9.79 1.63 -19.56
N ALA A 212 10.53 1.31 -18.49
CA ALA A 212 11.98 1.18 -18.50
C ALA A 212 12.50 0.07 -19.40
N VAL A 213 11.77 -1.04 -19.53
CA VAL A 213 12.25 -2.23 -20.29
C VAL A 213 11.49 -2.48 -21.59
N GLY A 214 10.40 -1.76 -21.83
CA GLY A 214 9.53 -1.93 -23.00
C GLY A 214 8.53 -3.06 -22.83
N ALA A 215 8.06 -3.31 -21.61
CA ALA A 215 6.97 -4.23 -21.34
C ALA A 215 5.64 -3.47 -21.24
N ASN A 216 4.58 -4.03 -21.83
CA ASN A 216 3.22 -3.48 -21.82
C ASN A 216 2.23 -4.35 -21.01
N GLN A 217 2.69 -5.46 -20.44
CA GLN A 217 1.89 -6.37 -19.61
C GLN A 217 2.64 -6.70 -18.33
N GLY A 218 1.93 -6.64 -17.21
CA GLY A 218 2.41 -7.03 -15.91
C GLY A 218 1.51 -8.04 -15.21
N TYR A 219 2.11 -8.84 -14.35
CA TYR A 219 1.42 -9.80 -13.48
C TYR A 219 1.89 -9.62 -12.05
N ILE A 220 0.96 -9.54 -11.10
CA ILE A 220 1.26 -9.68 -9.67
C ILE A 220 0.89 -11.12 -9.30
N TYR A 221 1.89 -11.96 -9.06
CA TYR A 221 1.69 -13.32 -8.55
C TYR A 221 1.52 -13.25 -7.03
N LEU A 222 0.28 -13.31 -6.57
CA LEU A 222 -0.11 -13.14 -5.18
C LEU A 222 -0.43 -14.48 -4.55
N ARG A 223 0.19 -14.79 -3.41
CA ARG A 223 -0.15 -15.98 -2.64
C ARG A 223 -1.63 -16.03 -2.27
N VAL A 224 -2.21 -17.23 -2.23
CA VAL A 224 -3.63 -17.43 -1.92
C VAL A 224 -3.99 -17.05 -0.48
N GLU A 225 -3.02 -17.06 0.44
CA GLU A 225 -3.25 -16.73 1.85
C GLU A 225 -3.43 -15.24 2.12
N TYR A 226 -3.27 -14.36 1.11
CA TYR A 226 -3.47 -12.91 1.23
C TYR A 226 -4.72 -12.40 0.51
N PRO A 227 -5.94 -12.79 0.92
CA PRO A 227 -7.18 -12.35 0.27
C PRO A 227 -7.45 -10.85 0.43
N HIS A 228 -6.98 -10.23 1.51
CA HIS A 228 -7.15 -8.78 1.72
C HIS A 228 -6.30 -7.96 0.74
N ALA A 229 -5.05 -8.38 0.52
CA ALA A 229 -4.20 -7.81 -0.51
C ALA A 229 -4.82 -7.96 -1.91
N HIS A 230 -5.41 -9.13 -2.21
CA HIS A 230 -6.10 -9.38 -3.48
C HIS A 230 -7.25 -8.36 -3.70
N ILE A 231 -8.07 -8.12 -2.68
CA ILE A 231 -9.17 -7.15 -2.76
C ILE A 231 -8.64 -5.72 -2.97
N ALA A 232 -7.65 -5.30 -2.17
CA ALA A 232 -7.09 -3.96 -2.24
C ALA A 232 -6.41 -3.68 -3.59
N LEU A 233 -5.62 -4.64 -4.10
CA LEU A 233 -4.95 -4.53 -5.38
C LEU A 233 -5.94 -4.42 -6.54
N ASN A 234 -6.95 -5.29 -6.61
CA ASN A 234 -7.93 -5.22 -7.70
C ASN A 234 -8.71 -3.90 -7.67
N ALA A 235 -9.12 -3.43 -6.49
CA ALA A 235 -9.79 -2.12 -6.36
C ALA A 235 -8.88 -0.95 -6.80
N ALA A 236 -7.59 -0.99 -6.45
CA ALA A 236 -6.62 0.02 -6.87
C ALA A 236 -6.33 -0.04 -8.38
N ILE A 237 -6.20 -1.24 -8.94
CA ILE A 237 -6.00 -1.46 -10.39
C ILE A 237 -7.20 -0.90 -11.17
N GLU A 238 -8.43 -1.22 -10.77
CA GLU A 238 -9.65 -0.67 -11.38
C GLU A 238 -9.66 0.87 -11.38
N LYS A 239 -9.31 1.48 -10.24
CA LYS A 239 -9.21 2.95 -10.14
C LYS A 239 -8.09 3.53 -10.99
N ALA A 240 -6.95 2.86 -11.09
CA ALA A 240 -5.84 3.27 -11.94
C ALA A 240 -6.22 3.21 -13.43
N TYR A 241 -6.93 2.17 -13.87
CA TYR A 241 -7.51 2.14 -15.23
C TYR A 241 -8.51 3.27 -15.45
N ALA A 242 -9.46 3.46 -14.54
CA ALA A 242 -10.50 4.49 -14.66
C ALA A 242 -9.93 5.92 -14.74
N ALA A 243 -8.79 6.17 -14.09
CA ALA A 243 -8.11 7.46 -14.08
C ALA A 243 -6.99 7.60 -15.13
N GLY A 244 -6.79 6.58 -15.99
CA GLY A 244 -5.78 6.64 -17.06
C GLY A 244 -4.33 6.49 -16.58
N TYR A 245 -4.10 5.86 -15.43
CA TYR A 245 -2.77 5.48 -14.95
C TYR A 245 -2.33 4.07 -15.40
N LEU A 246 -3.26 3.29 -15.96
CA LEU A 246 -3.03 2.00 -16.63
C LEU A 246 -3.87 1.97 -17.93
N GLY A 247 -3.58 1.02 -18.82
CA GLY A 247 -4.29 0.82 -20.08
C GLY A 247 -3.45 1.17 -21.31
N ASP A 248 -4.13 1.45 -22.42
CA ASP A 248 -3.50 1.64 -23.74
C ASP A 248 -2.78 2.99 -23.90
N ASP A 249 -3.18 4.00 -23.12
CA ASP A 249 -2.68 5.37 -23.24
C ASP A 249 -2.54 6.04 -21.87
N ILE A 250 -1.49 5.64 -21.14
CA ILE A 250 -1.21 6.11 -19.79
C ILE A 250 -1.00 7.63 -19.82
N GLN A 251 -1.89 8.37 -19.15
CA GLN A 251 -1.89 9.82 -19.06
C GLN A 251 -1.79 10.55 -20.42
N GLY A 252 -2.29 9.95 -21.51
CA GLY A 252 -2.22 10.56 -22.85
C GLY A 252 -0.82 10.56 -23.48
N SER A 253 0.07 9.67 -23.03
CA SER A 253 1.47 9.60 -23.45
C SER A 253 1.73 8.75 -24.71
N GLY A 254 0.75 7.98 -25.16
CA GLY A 254 0.88 6.94 -26.18
C GLY A 254 1.63 5.69 -25.69
N LYS A 255 1.83 5.53 -24.37
CA LYS A 255 2.44 4.34 -23.76
C LYS A 255 1.35 3.47 -23.14
N ALA A 256 1.47 2.15 -23.32
CA ALA A 256 0.54 1.18 -22.78
C ALA A 256 1.18 0.35 -21.65
N PHE A 257 0.40 0.04 -20.61
CA PHE A 257 0.74 -0.93 -19.58
C PHE A 257 -0.54 -1.50 -18.96
N HIS A 258 -0.72 -2.81 -19.09
CA HIS A 258 -1.80 -3.56 -18.48
C HIS A 258 -1.27 -4.35 -17.29
N LEU A 259 -2.10 -4.50 -16.28
CA LEU A 259 -1.75 -5.17 -15.04
C LEU A 259 -2.92 -6.02 -14.56
N GLU A 260 -2.61 -7.24 -14.12
CA GLU A 260 -3.57 -8.14 -13.47
C GLU A 260 -2.94 -8.89 -12.29
N VAL A 261 -3.78 -9.32 -11.35
CA VAL A 261 -3.38 -10.15 -10.21
C VAL A 261 -3.66 -11.61 -10.54
N ARG A 262 -2.67 -12.47 -10.34
CA ARG A 262 -2.79 -13.94 -10.44
C ARG A 262 -2.64 -14.54 -9.06
N LEU A 263 -3.65 -15.29 -8.63
CA LEU A 263 -3.59 -16.01 -7.36
C LEU A 263 -2.78 -17.29 -7.52
N GLY A 264 -1.81 -17.49 -6.63
CA GLY A 264 -1.11 -18.76 -6.47
C GLY A 264 -2.02 -19.85 -5.86
N ALA A 265 -1.43 -21.01 -5.61
CA ALA A 265 -2.15 -22.21 -5.14
C ALA A 265 -1.56 -22.83 -3.86
N GLY A 266 -0.92 -22.02 -3.00
CA GLY A 266 -0.42 -22.43 -1.67
C GLY A 266 0.91 -23.19 -1.68
N ALA A 267 1.72 -23.02 -2.73
CA ALA A 267 3.01 -23.69 -2.87
C ALA A 267 4.17 -22.72 -2.58
N TYR A 268 4.83 -22.87 -1.43
CA TYR A 268 5.97 -22.03 -1.02
C TYR A 268 7.10 -21.97 -2.07
N ILE A 269 7.31 -23.04 -2.85
CA ILE A 269 8.33 -23.08 -3.90
C ILE A 269 8.06 -22.07 -5.03
N CYS A 270 6.81 -21.62 -5.22
CA CYS A 270 6.47 -20.59 -6.19
C CYS A 270 6.97 -19.20 -5.81
N GLY A 271 7.59 -19.03 -4.63
CA GLY A 271 8.44 -17.87 -4.35
C GLY A 271 9.75 -17.85 -5.15
N GLU A 272 10.19 -18.98 -5.71
CA GLU A 272 11.34 -19.06 -6.62
C GLU A 272 10.93 -18.61 -8.04
N GLU A 273 11.78 -17.80 -8.71
CA GLU A 273 11.36 -17.06 -9.90
C GLU A 273 10.99 -17.95 -11.10
N THR A 274 11.65 -19.09 -11.29
CA THR A 274 11.28 -20.01 -12.39
C THR A 274 10.02 -20.81 -12.08
N SER A 275 9.87 -21.27 -10.85
CA SER A 275 8.66 -21.98 -10.39
C SER A 275 7.43 -21.09 -10.40
N LEU A 276 7.61 -19.80 -10.12
CA LEU A 276 6.57 -18.77 -10.25
C LEU A 276 6.11 -18.64 -11.70
N MET A 277 7.04 -18.58 -12.65
CA MET A 277 6.71 -18.48 -14.08
C MET A 277 5.95 -19.71 -14.58
N GLU A 278 6.39 -20.93 -14.22
CA GLU A 278 5.64 -22.16 -14.52
C GLU A 278 4.21 -22.07 -13.97
N SER A 279 4.04 -21.63 -12.72
CA SER A 279 2.70 -21.49 -12.13
C SER A 279 1.83 -20.42 -12.80
N LEU A 280 2.41 -19.38 -13.43
CA LEU A 280 1.67 -18.37 -14.19
C LEU A 280 1.20 -18.92 -15.55
N GLU A 281 1.93 -19.88 -16.10
CA GLU A 281 1.68 -20.51 -17.41
C GLU A 281 0.64 -21.64 -17.34
N GLY A 282 0.34 -22.17 -16.15
CA GLY A 282 -0.76 -23.12 -15.88
C GLY A 282 -0.29 -24.56 -15.66
#